data_AF-A0A9J8ACM9-F1
#
_entry.id   AF-A0A9J8ACM9-F1
#
_cell.length_a   1.000
_cell.length_b   1.000
_cell.length_c   1.000
_cell.angle_alpha   90.00
_cell.angle_beta   90.00
_cell.angle_gamma   90.00
#
_symmetry.space_group_name_H-M   'P 1'
#
loop_
_entity.id
_entity.type
_entity.pdbx_description
1 polymer ?
#
loop_
_entity_poly.entity_id
_entity_poly.type
_entity_poly.pdbx_seq_one_letter_code
_entity_poly.pdbx_strand_id
1 'polypeptide(L)'
;MVTKKCSVRAAKKAGRRNGFTRGSNNLRMSALIEHSQSNDHVAAHNLTPQQVAMKGHCDKATETSKKKLCSQLKIVFHMAKHDLPSNHFVAQTELLQALEAPDFVTTDGIYCHSDSVDDMEKALEHIVVEQIREKLKNSDFIGIIIDETVNITVNKKLIIYLKLEIKGKVETCFLGNYDVDSGTARCIYDRVVAVLREMDIALSRVIGLGSDGASVMMGRHGGVGALFKQANPFSIQVHCVAHRAALAALDAEKAVENIRAYKNTISSVYSFYRHSATRTARLRQLTAALSDEDMVSLKQPCAVRWLSLHRAVEAMKHNWAAVVMEINEEAVGGNTQAQGLLGQIQTYSFIALTHALADLLPVMTKLNLVFQKDNVNLSSIRPIVQASVAAFTHLRDVPGPEEETFQAGYKDGTYKDVKVTNSSDRSIQAFKKARERYVQHLIDALLDRFPEDCMDLLHCLDALLNPSRYPQTHSALQEYAEPAIRRIICHFTSLESPDTAPLIDTVSLRRDALAVMTALRGYGGLHFSTACEVLICDFN
;
A
#
# COMPACT_ATOMS: atom_id res chain seq x y z
N MET A 1 -21.77 -59.84 -25.89
CA MET A 1 -22.45 -58.63 -25.36
C MET A 1 -22.53 -57.47 -26.37
N VAL A 2 -21.55 -57.30 -27.26
CA VAL A 2 -21.49 -56.20 -28.26
C VAL A 2 -22.60 -56.30 -29.34
N THR A 3 -22.91 -57.51 -29.82
CA THR A 3 -23.95 -57.74 -30.86
C THR A 3 -25.38 -57.41 -30.40
N LYS A 4 -25.72 -57.65 -29.13
CA LYS A 4 -27.03 -57.29 -28.55
C LYS A 4 -27.24 -55.77 -28.45
N LYS A 5 -26.19 -54.96 -28.30
CA LYS A 5 -26.31 -53.48 -28.26
C LYS A 5 -26.48 -52.87 -29.67
N CYS A 6 -25.91 -53.51 -30.69
CA CYS A 6 -25.91 -53.03 -32.07
C CYS A 6 -27.33 -53.04 -32.70
N SER A 7 -28.05 -54.16 -32.57
CA SER A 7 -29.40 -54.35 -33.13
C SER A 7 -30.48 -53.49 -32.48
N VAL A 8 -30.42 -53.26 -31.15
CA VAL A 8 -31.49 -52.60 -30.39
C VAL A 8 -31.63 -51.13 -30.75
N ARG A 9 -30.52 -50.42 -31.03
CA ARG A 9 -30.55 -48.97 -31.31
C ARG A 9 -31.03 -48.66 -32.74
N ALA A 10 -30.54 -49.37 -33.75
CA ALA A 10 -30.96 -49.14 -35.14
C ALA A 10 -32.41 -49.60 -35.40
N ALA A 11 -32.79 -50.78 -34.89
CA ALA A 11 -34.15 -51.29 -35.07
C ALA A 11 -35.22 -50.48 -34.31
N LYS A 12 -34.90 -49.90 -33.13
CA LYS A 12 -35.80 -48.93 -32.45
C LYS A 12 -36.02 -47.67 -33.29
N LYS A 13 -34.98 -47.15 -33.94
CA LYS A 13 -35.07 -45.95 -34.78
C LYS A 13 -35.88 -46.20 -36.07
N ALA A 14 -35.88 -47.44 -36.57
CA ALA A 14 -36.64 -47.88 -37.75
C ALA A 14 -38.00 -48.53 -37.43
N GLY A 15 -38.40 -48.63 -36.16
CA GLY A 15 -39.69 -49.22 -35.74
C GLY A 15 -39.82 -50.74 -35.94
N ARG A 16 -38.74 -51.46 -36.25
CA ARG A 16 -38.76 -52.89 -36.59
C ARG A 16 -38.63 -53.78 -35.36
N ARG A 17 -39.39 -54.89 -35.30
CA ARG A 17 -39.34 -55.88 -34.21
C ARG A 17 -38.62 -57.15 -34.68
N ASN A 18 -37.50 -57.50 -34.05
CA ASN A 18 -36.79 -58.77 -34.31
C ASN A 18 -36.29 -59.43 -33.01
N GLY A 19 -35.82 -60.69 -33.10
CA GLY A 19 -35.37 -61.49 -31.95
C GLY A 19 -34.22 -60.88 -31.13
N PHE A 20 -33.46 -59.93 -31.70
CA PHE A 20 -32.41 -59.21 -31.00
C PHE A 20 -32.91 -57.98 -30.22
N THR A 21 -34.10 -57.46 -30.53
CA THR A 21 -34.73 -56.33 -29.83
C THR A 21 -35.54 -56.72 -28.59
N ARG A 22 -36.14 -57.91 -28.57
CA ARG A 22 -36.96 -58.41 -27.44
C ARG A 22 -36.20 -59.33 -26.48
N GLY A 23 -35.00 -59.76 -26.86
CA GLY A 23 -34.29 -60.83 -26.18
C GLY A 23 -34.84 -62.20 -26.60
N SER A 24 -33.92 -63.13 -26.85
CA SER A 24 -34.23 -64.53 -27.15
C SER A 24 -33.36 -65.42 -26.27
N ASN A 25 -33.94 -66.51 -25.78
CA ASN A 25 -33.27 -67.52 -24.98
C ASN A 25 -32.68 -68.65 -25.86
N ASN A 26 -32.92 -68.62 -27.17
CA ASN A 26 -32.46 -69.58 -28.17
C ASN A 26 -31.72 -68.88 -29.32
N LEU A 27 -30.56 -68.27 -29.00
CA LEU A 27 -29.70 -67.65 -30.01
C LEU A 27 -28.87 -68.73 -30.73
N ARG A 28 -29.26 -69.08 -31.95
CA ARG A 28 -28.50 -69.98 -32.83
C ARG A 28 -27.37 -69.21 -33.53
N MET A 29 -26.25 -69.88 -33.83
CA MET A 29 -25.12 -69.24 -34.51
C MET A 29 -25.47 -68.69 -35.90
N SER A 30 -26.32 -69.37 -36.66
CA SER A 30 -26.80 -68.87 -37.96
C SER A 30 -27.42 -67.46 -37.85
N ALA A 31 -28.22 -67.20 -36.82
CA ALA A 31 -28.85 -65.90 -36.60
C ALA A 31 -27.83 -64.79 -36.23
N LEU A 32 -26.72 -65.13 -35.56
CA LEU A 32 -25.63 -64.20 -35.26
C LEU A 32 -24.85 -63.82 -36.52
N ILE A 33 -24.61 -64.79 -37.41
CA ILE A 33 -23.94 -64.57 -38.69
C ILE A 33 -24.81 -63.68 -39.58
N GLU A 34 -26.10 -63.99 -39.74
CA GLU A 34 -27.05 -63.14 -40.47
C GLU A 34 -27.14 -61.71 -39.89
N HIS A 35 -27.15 -61.56 -38.56
CA HIS A 35 -27.15 -60.24 -37.95
C HIS A 35 -25.86 -59.46 -38.26
N SER A 36 -24.68 -60.10 -38.16
CA SER A 36 -23.41 -59.42 -38.46
C SER A 36 -23.30 -58.91 -39.90
N GLN A 37 -24.02 -59.54 -40.83
CA GLN A 37 -24.08 -59.13 -42.25
C GLN A 37 -25.28 -58.24 -42.57
N SER A 38 -26.17 -57.99 -41.60
CA SER A 38 -27.38 -57.19 -41.82
C SER A 38 -27.06 -55.69 -42.00
N ASN A 39 -27.82 -55.03 -42.87
CA ASN A 39 -27.73 -53.57 -43.09
C ASN A 39 -27.93 -52.77 -41.78
N ASP A 40 -28.74 -53.29 -40.85
CA ASP A 40 -28.97 -52.67 -39.55
C ASP A 40 -27.71 -52.72 -38.65
N HIS A 41 -26.91 -53.78 -38.73
CA HIS A 41 -25.63 -53.89 -38.01
C HIS A 41 -24.57 -52.96 -38.61
N VAL A 42 -24.48 -52.89 -39.94
CA VAL A 42 -23.58 -51.96 -40.64
C VAL A 42 -23.95 -50.50 -40.34
N ALA A 43 -25.24 -50.15 -40.36
CA ALA A 43 -25.72 -48.81 -40.01
C ALA A 43 -25.47 -48.45 -38.54
N ALA A 44 -25.71 -49.39 -37.61
CA ALA A 44 -25.40 -49.20 -36.20
C ALA A 44 -23.90 -49.07 -35.94
N HIS A 45 -23.06 -49.84 -36.65
CA HIS A 45 -21.61 -49.72 -36.60
C HIS A 45 -21.14 -48.37 -37.13
N ASN A 46 -21.76 -47.81 -38.19
CA ASN A 46 -21.42 -46.50 -38.75
C ASN A 46 -21.89 -45.30 -37.90
N LEU A 47 -22.97 -45.46 -37.12
CA LEU A 47 -23.43 -44.44 -36.15
C LEU A 47 -22.41 -44.21 -35.02
N THR A 48 -21.65 -45.24 -34.62
CA THR A 48 -20.65 -45.13 -33.55
C THR A 48 -19.45 -44.22 -33.91
N PRO A 49 -18.77 -44.38 -35.06
CA PRO A 49 -17.75 -43.46 -35.55
C PRO A 49 -18.27 -42.04 -35.75
N GLN A 50 -19.48 -41.85 -36.28
CA GLN A 50 -20.08 -40.52 -36.42
C GLN A 50 -20.34 -39.85 -35.07
N GLN A 51 -20.81 -40.59 -34.06
CA GLN A 51 -20.99 -40.08 -32.70
C GLN A 51 -19.67 -39.74 -32.02
N VAL A 52 -18.63 -40.56 -32.20
CA VAL A 52 -17.27 -40.27 -31.69
C VAL A 52 -16.66 -39.07 -32.40
N ALA A 53 -16.82 -38.95 -33.72
CA ALA A 53 -16.38 -37.80 -34.49
C ALA A 53 -17.13 -36.53 -34.09
N MET A 54 -18.45 -36.59 -33.89
CA MET A 54 -19.26 -35.46 -33.43
C MET A 54 -18.86 -35.02 -32.01
N LYS A 55 -18.61 -35.97 -31.10
CA LYS A 55 -18.08 -35.68 -29.77
C LYS A 55 -16.71 -35.00 -29.86
N GLY A 56 -15.79 -35.55 -30.67
CA GLY A 56 -14.48 -34.94 -30.87
C GLY A 56 -14.53 -33.54 -31.49
N HIS A 57 -15.48 -33.26 -32.39
CA HIS A 57 -15.71 -31.91 -32.91
C HIS A 57 -16.27 -30.96 -31.85
N CYS A 58 -17.22 -31.42 -31.04
CA CYS A 58 -17.77 -30.64 -29.92
C CYS A 58 -16.70 -30.30 -28.88
N ASP A 59 -15.87 -31.28 -28.51
CA ASP A 59 -14.76 -31.11 -27.57
C ASP A 59 -13.74 -30.09 -28.10
N LYS A 60 -13.39 -30.18 -29.40
CA LYS A 60 -12.51 -29.20 -30.06
C LYS A 60 -13.10 -27.79 -30.10
N ALA A 61 -14.37 -27.64 -30.47
CA ALA A 61 -15.05 -26.34 -30.52
C ALA A 61 -15.12 -25.70 -29.12
N THR A 62 -15.35 -26.50 -28.09
CA THR A 62 -15.33 -26.07 -26.69
C THR A 62 -13.94 -25.60 -26.27
N GLU A 63 -12.89 -26.35 -26.63
CA GLU A 63 -11.51 -26.00 -26.31
C GLU A 63 -11.05 -24.71 -27.01
N THR A 64 -11.39 -24.53 -28.28
CA THR A 64 -11.15 -23.27 -29.01
C THR A 64 -11.85 -22.10 -28.34
N SER A 65 -13.11 -22.28 -27.91
CA SER A 65 -13.87 -21.23 -27.21
C SER A 65 -13.24 -20.87 -25.87
N LYS A 66 -12.72 -21.84 -25.11
CA LYS A 66 -11.97 -21.60 -23.86
C LYS A 66 -10.70 -20.79 -24.10
N LYS A 67 -9.93 -21.12 -25.14
CA LYS A 67 -8.70 -20.38 -25.47
C LYS A 67 -8.99 -18.92 -25.80
N LYS A 68 -10.03 -18.66 -26.59
CA LYS A 68 -10.52 -17.31 -26.89
C LYS A 68 -10.88 -16.55 -25.62
N LEU A 69 -11.70 -17.14 -24.75
CA LEU A 69 -12.09 -16.54 -23.48
C LEU A 69 -10.88 -16.27 -22.57
N CYS A 70 -9.93 -17.21 -22.47
CA CYS A 70 -8.69 -17.01 -21.73
C CYS A 70 -7.89 -15.83 -22.26
N SER A 71 -7.81 -15.67 -23.58
CA SER A 71 -7.11 -14.55 -24.20
C SER A 71 -7.84 -13.23 -23.95
N GLN A 72 -9.17 -13.20 -23.92
CA GLN A 72 -9.95 -12.04 -23.52
C GLN A 72 -9.78 -11.68 -22.04
N LEU A 73 -9.82 -12.67 -21.14
CA LEU A 73 -9.53 -12.47 -19.71
C LEU A 73 -8.13 -11.89 -19.49
N LYS A 74 -7.14 -12.27 -20.29
CA LYS A 74 -5.79 -11.68 -20.23
C LYS A 74 -5.77 -10.21 -20.66
N ILE A 75 -6.58 -9.84 -21.66
CA ILE A 75 -6.74 -8.44 -22.07
C ILE A 75 -7.36 -7.65 -20.93
N VAL A 76 -8.48 -8.13 -20.36
CA VAL A 76 -9.15 -7.47 -19.23
C VAL A 76 -8.21 -7.36 -18.03
N PHE A 77 -7.47 -8.42 -17.70
CA PHE A 77 -6.46 -8.39 -16.65
C PHE A 77 -5.35 -7.37 -16.93
N HIS A 78 -4.87 -7.29 -18.17
CA HIS A 78 -3.88 -6.29 -18.58
C HIS A 78 -4.44 -4.87 -18.44
N MET A 79 -5.67 -4.65 -18.90
CA MET A 79 -6.36 -3.38 -18.77
C MET A 79 -6.48 -2.96 -17.30
N ALA A 80 -6.98 -3.83 -16.44
CA ALA A 80 -7.10 -3.57 -15.00
C ALA A 80 -5.74 -3.28 -14.36
N LYS A 81 -4.69 -4.03 -14.72
CA LYS A 81 -3.33 -3.83 -14.20
C LYS A 81 -2.73 -2.48 -14.60
N HIS A 82 -3.16 -1.91 -15.71
CA HIS A 82 -2.66 -0.65 -16.27
C HIS A 82 -3.65 0.52 -16.16
N ASP A 83 -4.71 0.37 -15.35
CA ASP A 83 -5.73 1.39 -15.12
C ASP A 83 -6.38 1.90 -16.43
N LEU A 84 -6.64 0.97 -17.36
CA LEU A 84 -7.29 1.28 -18.63
C LEU A 84 -8.81 1.15 -18.50
N PRO A 85 -9.58 2.10 -19.04
CA PRO A 85 -11.04 2.08 -18.95
C PRO A 85 -11.64 0.93 -19.77
N SER A 86 -12.76 0.37 -19.30
CA SER A 86 -13.41 -0.80 -19.91
C SER A 86 -13.81 -0.58 -21.38
N ASN A 87 -14.06 0.67 -21.79
CA ASN A 87 -14.35 1.02 -23.19
C ASN A 87 -13.16 0.82 -24.14
N HIS A 88 -11.93 0.63 -23.63
CA HIS A 88 -10.77 0.27 -24.44
C HIS A 88 -10.74 -1.20 -24.84
N PHE A 89 -11.56 -2.06 -24.23
CA PHE A 89 -11.55 -3.50 -24.49
C PHE A 89 -11.78 -3.82 -25.97
N VAL A 90 -12.79 -3.18 -26.57
CA VAL A 90 -13.12 -3.36 -27.99
C VAL A 90 -11.94 -2.96 -28.87
N ALA A 91 -11.35 -1.78 -28.66
CA ALA A 91 -10.20 -1.30 -29.41
C ALA A 91 -8.98 -2.23 -29.29
N GLN A 92 -8.74 -2.83 -28.11
CA GLN A 92 -7.68 -3.82 -27.94
C GLN A 92 -7.96 -5.12 -28.69
N THR A 93 -9.21 -5.60 -28.68
CA THR A 93 -9.58 -6.79 -29.45
C THR A 93 -9.49 -6.56 -30.96
N GLU A 94 -9.89 -5.38 -31.45
CA GLU A 94 -9.76 -4.97 -32.86
C GLU A 94 -8.29 -4.87 -33.29
N LEU A 95 -7.42 -4.33 -32.43
CA LEU A 95 -5.98 -4.30 -32.70
C LEU A 95 -5.41 -5.72 -32.83
N LEU A 96 -5.77 -6.63 -31.92
CA LEU A 96 -5.30 -8.02 -31.97
C LEU A 96 -5.85 -8.79 -33.18
N GLN A 97 -7.07 -8.47 -33.62
CA GLN A 97 -7.64 -8.95 -34.88
C GLN A 97 -6.83 -8.43 -36.08
N ALA A 98 -6.53 -7.14 -36.13
CA ALA A 98 -5.77 -6.52 -37.21
C ALA A 98 -4.32 -7.04 -37.30
N LEU A 99 -3.75 -7.46 -36.17
CA LEU A 99 -2.45 -8.11 -36.08
C LEU A 99 -2.50 -9.63 -36.37
N GLU A 100 -3.67 -10.16 -36.73
CA GLU A 100 -3.90 -11.58 -36.99
C GLU A 100 -3.44 -12.50 -35.84
N ALA A 101 -3.65 -12.04 -34.59
CA ALA A 101 -3.28 -12.83 -33.43
C ALA A 101 -4.04 -14.17 -33.43
N PRO A 102 -3.39 -15.33 -33.16
CA PRO A 102 -3.94 -16.67 -33.39
C PRO A 102 -5.33 -16.95 -32.79
N ASP A 103 -5.64 -16.33 -31.64
CA ASP A 103 -6.94 -16.51 -30.95
C ASP A 103 -7.99 -15.46 -31.35
N PHE A 104 -7.63 -14.42 -32.10
CA PHE A 104 -8.48 -13.29 -32.49
C PHE A 104 -8.74 -13.21 -34.00
N VAL A 105 -8.27 -14.17 -34.81
CA VAL A 105 -8.45 -14.17 -36.28
C VAL A 105 -9.92 -14.15 -36.72
N THR A 106 -10.86 -14.56 -35.85
CA THR A 106 -12.31 -14.58 -36.14
C THR A 106 -13.09 -13.84 -35.06
N THR A 107 -14.15 -13.12 -35.46
CA THR A 107 -15.04 -12.39 -34.55
C THR A 107 -15.97 -13.31 -33.73
N ASP A 108 -16.13 -14.56 -34.15
CA ASP A 108 -17.02 -15.52 -33.48
C ASP A 108 -16.59 -15.79 -32.03
N GLY A 109 -17.50 -15.52 -31.09
CA GLY A 109 -17.27 -15.74 -29.66
C GLY A 109 -16.41 -14.68 -28.97
N ILE A 110 -16.07 -13.58 -29.65
CA ILE A 110 -15.45 -12.43 -29.01
C ILE A 110 -16.56 -11.62 -28.35
N TYR A 111 -16.60 -11.64 -27.02
CA TYR A 111 -17.37 -10.67 -26.25
C TYR A 111 -16.88 -9.25 -26.55
N CYS A 112 -17.79 -8.32 -26.85
CA CYS A 112 -17.46 -6.94 -27.25
C CYS A 112 -18.25 -5.88 -26.46
N HIS A 113 -18.90 -6.26 -25.37
CA HIS A 113 -19.76 -5.37 -24.59
C HIS A 113 -19.15 -5.07 -23.22
N SER A 114 -19.47 -3.89 -22.68
CA SER A 114 -19.07 -3.47 -21.33
C SER A 114 -19.45 -4.51 -20.29
N ASP A 115 -20.67 -5.06 -20.38
CA ASP A 115 -21.19 -6.04 -19.43
C ASP A 115 -20.32 -7.32 -19.40
N SER A 116 -19.70 -7.68 -20.53
CA SER A 116 -18.79 -8.81 -20.60
C SER A 116 -17.45 -8.51 -19.95
N VAL A 117 -16.97 -7.26 -20.02
CA VAL A 117 -15.77 -6.83 -19.29
C VAL A 117 -16.04 -6.89 -17.79
N ASP A 118 -17.19 -6.37 -17.34
CA ASP A 118 -17.58 -6.40 -15.92
C ASP A 118 -17.67 -7.85 -15.39
N ASP A 119 -18.24 -8.77 -16.16
CA ASP A 119 -18.30 -10.19 -15.77
C ASP A 119 -16.93 -10.86 -15.77
N MET A 120 -16.05 -10.49 -16.71
CA MET A 120 -14.66 -10.94 -16.74
C MET A 120 -13.87 -10.39 -15.54
N GLU A 121 -14.07 -9.13 -15.18
CA GLU A 121 -13.47 -8.51 -13.99
C GLU A 121 -13.92 -9.19 -12.71
N LYS A 122 -15.22 -9.48 -12.55
CA LYS A 122 -15.75 -10.25 -11.40
C LYS A 122 -15.15 -11.65 -11.34
N ALA A 123 -14.97 -12.31 -12.47
CA ALA A 123 -14.33 -13.62 -12.51
C ALA A 123 -12.85 -13.54 -12.07
N LEU A 124 -12.12 -12.51 -12.50
CA LEU A 124 -10.75 -12.25 -12.05
C LEU A 124 -10.69 -11.89 -10.56
N GLU A 125 -11.61 -11.05 -10.08
CA GLU A 125 -11.78 -10.69 -8.67
C GLU A 125 -11.96 -11.94 -7.81
N HIS A 126 -12.86 -12.85 -8.21
CA HIS A 126 -13.08 -14.10 -7.51
C HIS A 126 -11.78 -14.91 -7.34
N ILE A 127 -10.95 -15.00 -8.39
CA ILE A 127 -9.65 -15.68 -8.31
C ILE A 127 -8.70 -14.98 -7.35
N VAL A 128 -8.64 -13.63 -7.35
CA VAL A 128 -7.82 -12.86 -6.42
C VAL A 128 -8.27 -13.08 -4.97
N VAL A 129 -9.58 -13.08 -4.71
CA VAL A 129 -10.15 -13.35 -3.39
C VAL A 129 -9.82 -14.76 -2.91
N GLU A 130 -9.92 -15.77 -3.79
CA GLU A 130 -9.51 -17.14 -3.45
C GLU A 130 -8.02 -17.25 -3.11
N GLN A 131 -7.15 -16.54 -3.84
CA GLN A 131 -5.71 -16.50 -3.50
C GLN A 131 -5.47 -15.86 -2.13
N ILE A 132 -6.23 -14.83 -1.76
CA ILE A 132 -6.16 -14.24 -0.41
C ILE A 132 -6.66 -15.25 0.63
N ARG A 133 -7.74 -15.98 0.37
CA ARG A 133 -8.24 -17.07 1.25
C ARG A 133 -7.21 -18.18 1.44
N GLU A 134 -6.50 -18.58 0.39
CA GLU A 134 -5.41 -19.54 0.50
C GLU A 134 -4.26 -19.03 1.38
N LYS A 135 -3.89 -17.75 1.24
CA LYS A 135 -2.88 -17.13 2.11
C LYS A 135 -3.34 -17.08 3.57
N LEU A 136 -4.62 -16.77 3.81
CA LEU A 136 -5.22 -16.73 5.15
C LEU A 136 -5.20 -18.09 5.86
N LYS A 137 -5.24 -19.21 5.13
CA LYS A 137 -5.10 -20.56 5.72
C LYS A 137 -3.70 -20.82 6.28
N ASN A 138 -2.70 -20.08 5.82
CA ASN A 138 -1.29 -20.23 6.19
C ASN A 138 -0.81 -19.17 7.19
N SER A 139 -1.73 -18.44 7.81
CA SER A 139 -1.42 -17.37 8.75
C SER A 139 -2.32 -17.47 9.97
N ASP A 140 -1.81 -17.82 11.14
CA ASP A 140 -2.65 -18.04 12.32
C ASP A 140 -3.31 -16.74 12.80
N PHE A 141 -2.51 -15.66 12.79
CA PHE A 141 -2.92 -14.32 13.20
C PHE A 141 -2.70 -13.30 12.09
N ILE A 142 -3.53 -12.25 12.09
CA ILE A 142 -3.48 -11.20 11.08
C ILE A 142 -3.49 -9.80 11.70
N GLY A 143 -2.88 -8.87 10.99
CA GLY A 143 -3.14 -7.44 11.16
C GLY A 143 -4.12 -6.94 10.11
N ILE A 144 -4.84 -5.87 10.43
CA ILE A 144 -5.67 -5.13 9.48
C ILE A 144 -5.20 -3.68 9.42
N ILE A 145 -5.15 -3.10 8.22
CA ILE A 145 -4.92 -1.67 8.03
C ILE A 145 -6.16 -1.11 7.37
N ILE A 146 -6.72 -0.07 7.97
CA ILE A 146 -7.97 0.54 7.54
C ILE A 146 -7.74 2.02 7.29
N ASP A 147 -8.19 2.47 6.12
CA ASP A 147 -8.19 3.86 5.73
C ASP A 147 -9.57 4.27 5.19
N GLU A 148 -9.94 5.55 5.38
CA GLU A 148 -11.17 6.12 4.83
C GLU A 148 -10.84 7.05 3.66
N THR A 149 -11.62 6.96 2.60
CA THR A 149 -11.57 7.91 1.49
C THR A 149 -12.97 8.29 1.03
N VAL A 150 -13.06 9.28 0.15
CA VAL A 150 -14.30 9.71 -0.48
C VAL A 150 -14.13 9.57 -1.99
N ASN A 151 -15.05 8.87 -2.65
CA ASN A 151 -14.99 8.71 -4.10
C ASN A 151 -15.49 9.99 -4.83
N ILE A 152 -15.39 10.01 -6.15
CA ILE A 152 -15.82 11.16 -6.98
C ILE A 152 -17.31 11.50 -6.85
N THR A 153 -18.14 10.54 -6.42
CA THR A 153 -19.58 10.72 -6.17
C THR A 153 -19.89 11.08 -4.72
N VAL A 154 -18.87 11.43 -3.92
CA VAL A 154 -18.99 11.86 -2.52
C VAL A 154 -19.47 10.76 -1.57
N ASN A 155 -19.32 9.49 -1.96
CA ASN A 155 -19.58 8.34 -1.10
C ASN A 155 -18.33 7.98 -0.31
N LYS A 156 -18.50 7.72 0.98
CA LYS A 156 -17.42 7.24 1.85
C LYS A 156 -17.06 5.81 1.48
N LYS A 157 -15.77 5.56 1.33
CA LYS A 157 -15.20 4.25 1.04
C LYS A 157 -14.22 3.86 2.14
N LEU A 158 -14.29 2.61 2.53
CA LEU A 158 -13.38 1.98 3.47
C LEU A 158 -12.41 1.09 2.72
N ILE A 159 -11.13 1.41 2.85
CA ILE A 159 -10.04 0.66 2.24
C ILE A 159 -9.51 -0.30 3.30
N ILE A 160 -9.51 -1.61 3.01
CA ILE A 160 -9.01 -2.62 3.94
C ILE A 160 -7.81 -3.35 3.31
N TYR A 161 -6.71 -3.40 4.06
CA TYR A 161 -5.58 -4.28 3.79
C TYR A 161 -5.44 -5.30 4.92
N LEU A 162 -5.03 -6.51 4.56
CA LEU A 162 -4.66 -7.56 5.49
C LEU A 162 -3.13 -7.66 5.54
N LYS A 163 -2.59 -7.78 6.75
CA LYS A 163 -1.17 -8.03 6.98
C LYS A 163 -1.02 -9.44 7.52
N LEU A 164 -0.46 -10.31 6.69
CA LEU A 164 -0.36 -11.75 6.94
C LEU A 164 1.08 -12.11 7.24
N GLU A 165 1.28 -13.01 8.20
CA GLU A 165 2.56 -13.68 8.42
C GLU A 165 2.47 -15.06 7.79
N ILE A 166 3.37 -15.37 6.85
CA ILE A 166 3.44 -16.64 6.15
C ILE A 166 4.91 -17.07 6.09
N LYS A 167 5.26 -18.14 6.83
CA LYS A 167 6.61 -18.75 6.83
C LYS A 167 7.74 -17.78 7.16
N GLY A 168 7.56 -16.98 8.21
CA GLY A 168 8.48 -15.94 8.67
C GLY A 168 8.46 -14.66 7.83
N LYS A 169 7.56 -14.54 6.84
CA LYS A 169 7.49 -13.38 5.94
C LYS A 169 6.18 -12.65 6.10
N VAL A 170 6.28 -11.33 6.20
CA VAL A 170 5.13 -10.45 6.27
C VAL A 170 4.71 -10.03 4.87
N GLU A 171 3.46 -10.29 4.53
CA GLU A 171 2.83 -9.91 3.26
C GLU A 171 1.64 -8.99 3.53
N THR A 172 1.51 -7.92 2.74
CA THR A 172 0.34 -7.02 2.79
C THR A 172 -0.53 -7.28 1.57
N CYS A 173 -1.77 -7.69 1.80
CA CYS A 173 -2.76 -7.95 0.76
C CYS A 173 -3.83 -6.86 0.77
N PHE A 174 -4.10 -6.27 -0.38
CA PHE A 174 -5.30 -5.44 -0.55
C PHE A 174 -6.53 -6.34 -0.55
N LEU A 175 -7.47 -6.08 0.36
CA LEU A 175 -8.69 -6.88 0.46
C LEU A 175 -9.82 -6.27 -0.37
N GLY A 176 -9.95 -4.95 -0.37
CA GLY A 176 -11.00 -4.29 -1.15
C GLY A 176 -11.34 -2.90 -0.66
N ASN A 177 -12.20 -2.24 -1.45
CA ASN A 177 -12.82 -0.96 -1.14
C ASN A 177 -14.30 -1.18 -0.89
N TYR A 178 -14.78 -0.84 0.29
CA TYR A 178 -16.14 -1.13 0.73
C TYR A 178 -16.92 0.16 0.92
N ASP A 179 -18.17 0.19 0.45
CA ASP A 179 -19.09 1.27 0.81
C ASP A 179 -19.42 1.25 2.30
N VAL A 180 -19.54 2.45 2.86
CA VAL A 180 -19.96 2.69 4.24
C VAL A 180 -21.02 3.77 4.26
N ASP A 181 -22.15 3.48 4.89
CA ASP A 181 -23.31 4.39 4.96
C ASP A 181 -23.04 5.64 5.79
N SER A 182 -22.14 5.56 6.78
CA SER A 182 -21.73 6.69 7.61
C SER A 182 -20.29 6.53 8.09
N GLY A 183 -19.56 7.64 8.24
CA GLY A 183 -18.22 7.61 8.86
C GLY A 183 -18.26 7.69 10.38
N THR A 184 -19.24 7.02 11.00
CA THR A 184 -19.26 6.85 12.46
C THR A 184 -18.43 5.63 12.83
N ALA A 185 -17.75 5.66 13.98
CA ALA A 185 -16.89 4.56 14.40
C ALA A 185 -17.63 3.21 14.47
N ARG A 186 -18.89 3.24 14.90
CA ARG A 186 -19.73 2.03 14.96
C ARG A 186 -20.03 1.45 13.58
N CYS A 187 -20.44 2.30 12.64
CA CYS A 187 -20.74 1.87 11.27
C CYS A 187 -19.52 1.28 10.57
N ILE A 188 -18.36 1.93 10.73
CA ILE A 188 -17.08 1.42 10.20
C ILE A 188 -16.74 0.07 10.84
N TYR A 189 -16.80 -0.04 12.17
CA TYR A 189 -16.54 -1.29 12.89
C TYR A 189 -17.44 -2.43 12.41
N ASP A 190 -18.76 -2.20 12.34
CA ASP A 190 -19.72 -3.21 11.92
C ASP A 190 -19.47 -3.65 10.46
N ARG A 191 -19.07 -2.71 9.59
CA ARG A 191 -18.71 -3.01 8.21
C ARG A 191 -17.45 -3.88 8.13
N VAL A 192 -16.40 -3.55 8.89
CA VAL A 192 -15.17 -4.37 8.92
C VAL A 192 -15.49 -5.77 9.43
N VAL A 193 -16.26 -5.90 10.51
CA VAL A 193 -16.64 -7.21 11.06
C VAL A 193 -17.45 -8.04 10.06
N ALA A 194 -18.34 -7.41 9.31
CA ALA A 194 -19.08 -8.08 8.23
C ALA A 194 -18.12 -8.61 7.15
N VAL A 195 -17.18 -7.79 6.68
CA VAL A 195 -16.17 -8.19 5.68
C VAL A 195 -15.28 -9.33 6.20
N LEU A 196 -14.83 -9.26 7.46
CA LEU A 196 -14.06 -10.34 8.08
C LEU A 196 -14.85 -11.66 8.11
N ARG A 197 -16.15 -11.59 8.41
CA ARG A 197 -17.03 -12.77 8.40
C ARG A 197 -17.22 -13.34 7.00
N GLU A 198 -17.37 -12.50 5.97
CA GLU A 198 -17.45 -12.92 4.56
C GLU A 198 -16.16 -13.62 4.08
N MET A 199 -15.02 -13.30 4.71
CA MET A 199 -13.72 -13.92 4.47
C MET A 199 -13.42 -15.11 5.40
N ASP A 200 -14.37 -15.51 6.25
CA ASP A 200 -14.20 -16.58 7.25
C ASP A 200 -13.05 -16.31 8.24
N ILE A 201 -12.88 -15.04 8.63
CA ILE A 201 -11.86 -14.60 9.57
C ILE A 201 -12.51 -14.37 10.93
N ALA A 202 -12.16 -15.21 11.90
CA ALA A 202 -12.54 -14.99 13.30
C ALA A 202 -11.87 -13.71 13.84
N LEU A 203 -12.63 -12.89 14.55
CA LEU A 203 -12.15 -11.62 15.11
C LEU A 203 -10.99 -11.82 16.10
N SER A 204 -10.93 -12.96 16.79
CA SER A 204 -9.84 -13.35 17.68
C SER A 204 -8.48 -13.47 16.97
N ARG A 205 -8.48 -13.75 15.66
CA ARG A 205 -7.25 -13.81 14.85
C ARG A 205 -6.69 -12.42 14.52
N VAL A 206 -7.48 -11.36 14.70
CA VAL A 206 -7.08 -9.97 14.38
C VAL A 206 -6.33 -9.35 15.55
N ILE A 207 -5.00 -9.48 15.54
CA ILE A 207 -4.13 -9.03 16.65
C ILE A 207 -3.60 -7.60 16.47
N GLY A 208 -3.80 -6.99 15.30
CA GLY A 208 -3.32 -5.65 15.02
C GLY A 208 -4.28 -4.84 14.16
N LEU A 209 -4.45 -3.56 14.49
CA LEU A 209 -5.21 -2.59 13.73
C LEU A 209 -4.38 -1.33 13.46
N GLY A 210 -4.12 -1.02 12.19
CA GLY A 210 -3.45 0.19 11.74
C GLY A 210 -4.42 1.20 11.11
N SER A 211 -4.34 2.49 11.47
CA SER A 211 -5.13 3.55 10.81
C SER A 211 -4.50 4.95 10.96
N ASP A 212 -5.08 5.97 10.31
CA ASP A 212 -4.57 7.35 10.15
C ASP A 212 -4.59 8.21 11.43
N GLY A 213 -5.25 7.75 12.50
CA GLY A 213 -5.33 8.45 13.78
C GLY A 213 -6.47 9.43 13.91
N ALA A 214 -7.39 9.50 12.94
CA ALA A 214 -8.62 10.23 13.11
C ALA A 214 -9.33 9.78 14.41
N SER A 215 -9.99 10.70 15.11
CA SER A 215 -10.67 10.39 16.38
C SER A 215 -11.72 9.28 16.23
N VAL A 216 -12.37 9.21 15.07
CA VAL A 216 -13.29 8.13 14.69
C VAL A 216 -12.60 6.78 14.61
N MET A 217 -11.33 6.72 14.17
CA MET A 217 -10.58 5.48 14.01
C MET A 217 -9.87 5.08 15.30
N MET A 218 -9.15 6.01 15.93
CA MET A 218 -8.19 5.74 17.01
C MET A 218 -8.57 6.40 18.35
N GLY A 219 -9.77 6.97 18.46
CA GLY A 219 -10.25 7.59 19.69
C GLY A 219 -10.37 6.59 20.85
N ARG A 220 -9.86 6.97 22.03
CA ARG A 220 -9.70 6.08 23.20
C ARG A 220 -10.97 5.39 23.68
N HIS A 221 -12.13 6.06 23.62
CA HIS A 221 -13.37 5.58 24.26
C HIS A 221 -14.44 5.11 23.29
N GLY A 222 -14.36 5.51 22.01
CA GLY A 222 -15.41 5.23 21.03
C GLY A 222 -14.94 5.21 19.59
N GLY A 223 -13.62 5.20 19.35
CA GLY A 223 -13.09 4.99 18.01
C GLY A 223 -13.20 3.51 17.60
N VAL A 224 -13.04 3.24 16.30
CA VAL A 224 -13.03 1.88 15.73
C VAL A 224 -12.07 0.97 16.50
N GLY A 225 -10.86 1.45 16.80
CA GLY A 225 -9.88 0.68 17.56
C GLY A 225 -10.35 0.33 18.97
N ALA A 226 -11.02 1.24 19.68
CA ALA A 226 -11.58 0.96 20.99
C ALA A 226 -12.65 -0.14 20.92
N LEU A 227 -13.52 -0.12 19.90
CA LEU A 227 -14.51 -1.16 19.65
C LEU A 227 -13.86 -2.51 19.33
N PHE A 228 -12.81 -2.51 18.50
CA PHE A 228 -12.01 -3.72 18.25
C PHE A 228 -11.39 -4.28 19.52
N LYS A 229 -10.84 -3.41 20.37
CA LYS A 229 -10.22 -3.82 21.63
C LYS A 229 -11.22 -4.38 22.64
N GLN A 230 -12.45 -3.87 22.66
CA GLN A 230 -13.54 -4.44 23.47
C GLN A 230 -13.91 -5.85 23.02
N ALA A 231 -13.95 -6.08 21.71
CA ALA A 231 -14.34 -7.36 21.13
C ALA A 231 -13.19 -8.38 21.05
N ASN A 232 -11.95 -7.91 20.94
CA ASN A 232 -10.73 -8.69 21.02
C ASN A 232 -9.67 -7.92 21.85
N PRO A 233 -9.55 -8.20 23.16
CA PRO A 233 -8.60 -7.54 24.05
C PRO A 233 -7.12 -7.68 23.65
N PHE A 234 -6.78 -8.71 22.86
CA PHE A 234 -5.42 -8.91 22.34
C PHE A 234 -5.07 -8.02 21.15
N SER A 235 -6.04 -7.28 20.59
CA SER A 235 -5.81 -6.41 19.44
C SER A 235 -5.02 -5.15 19.81
N ILE A 236 -3.90 -4.94 19.13
CA ILE A 236 -3.02 -3.78 19.30
C ILE A 236 -3.33 -2.74 18.24
N GLN A 237 -3.65 -1.53 18.69
CA GLN A 237 -3.91 -0.39 17.82
C GLN A 237 -2.61 0.36 17.51
N VAL A 238 -2.34 0.62 16.24
CA VAL A 238 -1.16 1.32 15.75
C VAL A 238 -1.59 2.53 14.93
N HIS A 239 -1.30 3.73 15.44
CA HIS A 239 -1.47 4.95 14.67
C HIS A 239 -0.37 5.04 13.61
N CYS A 240 -0.77 5.16 12.34
CA CYS A 240 0.10 5.25 11.18
C CYS A 240 1.25 6.25 11.38
N VAL A 241 2.47 5.72 11.40
CA VAL A 241 3.69 6.48 11.69
C VAL A 241 4.02 7.49 10.60
N ALA A 242 3.73 7.15 9.34
CA ALA A 242 3.85 8.09 8.23
C ALA A 242 2.87 9.25 8.36
N HIS A 243 1.62 8.97 8.75
CA HIS A 243 0.62 10.02 8.95
C HIS A 243 0.98 10.92 10.15
N ARG A 244 1.48 10.36 11.25
CA ARG A 244 1.97 11.13 12.42
C ARG A 244 3.10 12.08 12.06
N ALA A 245 4.08 11.61 11.31
CA ALA A 245 5.17 12.45 10.83
C ALA A 245 4.68 13.58 9.91
N ALA A 246 3.73 13.28 9.02
CA ALA A 246 3.10 14.29 8.16
C ALA A 246 2.32 15.34 8.98
N LEU A 247 1.58 14.92 10.01
CA LEU A 247 0.89 15.83 10.92
C LEU A 247 1.86 16.71 11.72
N ALA A 248 2.97 16.16 12.22
CA ALA A 248 3.98 16.95 12.92
C ALA A 248 4.57 18.07 12.03
N ALA A 249 4.85 17.74 10.76
CA ALA A 249 5.32 18.73 9.78
C ALA A 249 4.26 19.82 9.49
N LEU A 250 2.98 19.42 9.39
CA LEU A 250 1.87 20.33 9.17
C LEU A 250 1.62 21.26 10.37
N ASP A 251 1.74 20.74 11.59
CA ASP A 251 1.57 21.52 12.82
C ASP A 251 2.70 22.57 12.94
N ALA A 252 3.94 22.20 12.63
CA ALA A 252 5.07 23.13 12.59
C ALA A 252 4.90 24.23 11.53
N GLU A 253 4.37 23.89 10.35
CA GLU A 253 4.07 24.86 9.30
C GLU A 253 3.01 25.88 9.75
N LYS A 254 1.98 25.44 10.47
CA LYS A 254 0.92 26.33 10.96
C LYS A 254 1.42 27.34 11.98
N ALA A 255 2.46 26.98 12.73
CA ALA A 255 3.03 27.81 13.78
C ALA A 255 3.84 29.00 13.26
N VAL A 256 4.36 28.95 12.03
CA VAL A 256 5.24 30.00 11.47
C VAL A 256 4.75 30.50 10.12
N GLU A 257 4.19 31.72 10.11
CA GLU A 257 3.62 32.36 8.92
C GLU A 257 4.61 32.46 7.74
N ASN A 258 5.90 32.65 8.01
CA ASN A 258 6.95 32.75 6.99
C ASN A 258 7.02 31.50 6.09
N ILE A 259 6.77 30.30 6.63
CA ILE A 259 6.79 29.05 5.85
C ILE A 259 5.58 28.99 4.92
N ARG A 260 4.41 29.39 5.40
CA ARG A 260 3.19 29.45 4.59
C ARG A 260 3.34 30.47 3.47
N ALA A 261 3.86 31.66 3.78
CA ALA A 261 4.15 32.69 2.79
C ALA A 261 5.13 32.16 1.72
N TYR A 262 6.21 31.51 2.15
CA TYR A 262 7.19 30.91 1.26
C TYR A 262 6.58 29.88 0.30
N LYS A 263 5.75 28.95 0.80
CA LYS A 263 5.03 27.97 -0.04
C LYS A 263 4.10 28.63 -1.07
N ASN A 264 3.40 29.69 -0.67
CA ASN A 264 2.55 30.46 -1.56
C ASN A 264 3.38 31.14 -2.66
N THR A 265 4.54 31.71 -2.31
CA THR A 265 5.47 32.29 -3.28
C THR A 265 5.97 31.25 -4.28
N ILE A 266 6.46 30.08 -3.82
CA ILE A 266 6.89 29.01 -4.74
C ILE A 266 5.75 28.54 -5.64
N SER A 267 4.55 28.37 -5.09
CA SER A 267 3.38 27.95 -5.88
C SER A 267 3.01 28.97 -6.95
N SER A 268 3.17 30.26 -6.64
CA SER A 268 2.94 31.36 -7.58
C SER A 268 4.01 31.40 -8.67
N VAL A 269 5.29 31.21 -8.32
CA VAL A 269 6.39 31.06 -9.28
C VAL A 269 6.14 29.86 -10.19
N TYR A 270 5.80 28.70 -9.63
CA TYR A 270 5.47 27.52 -10.43
C TYR A 270 4.32 27.80 -11.42
N SER A 271 3.26 28.46 -10.98
CA SER A 271 2.11 28.80 -11.82
C SER A 271 2.47 29.80 -12.93
N PHE A 272 3.39 30.73 -12.65
CA PHE A 272 3.90 31.70 -13.63
C PHE A 272 4.56 31.03 -14.85
N TYR A 273 5.25 29.90 -14.63
CA TYR A 273 5.91 29.11 -15.67
C TYR A 273 5.02 28.00 -16.27
N ARG A 274 4.18 27.33 -15.46
CA ARG A 274 3.39 26.16 -15.88
C ARG A 274 2.57 26.39 -17.15
N HIS A 275 2.04 27.61 -17.32
CA HIS A 275 1.16 27.97 -18.42
C HIS A 275 1.86 28.73 -19.56
N SER A 276 3.20 28.82 -19.54
CA SER A 276 3.98 29.53 -20.57
C SER A 276 5.19 28.73 -21.03
N ALA A 277 5.07 28.15 -22.23
CA ALA A 277 6.18 27.46 -22.89
C ALA A 277 7.36 28.40 -23.14
N THR A 278 7.07 29.66 -23.49
CA THR A 278 8.09 30.70 -23.76
C THR A 278 8.92 31.01 -22.53
N ARG A 279 8.27 31.28 -21.37
CA ARG A 279 8.98 31.55 -20.11
C ARG A 279 9.80 30.34 -19.66
N THR A 280 9.25 29.14 -19.82
CA THR A 280 9.95 27.89 -19.49
C THR A 280 11.19 27.69 -20.37
N ALA A 281 11.11 28.02 -21.67
CA ALA A 281 12.25 27.94 -22.59
C ALA A 281 13.34 28.95 -22.24
N ARG A 282 12.98 30.20 -21.91
CA ARG A 282 13.92 31.23 -21.45
C ARG A 282 14.61 30.82 -20.15
N LEU A 283 13.86 30.31 -19.18
CA LEU A 283 14.42 29.82 -17.92
C LEU A 283 15.46 28.71 -18.17
N ARG A 284 15.21 27.77 -19.08
CA ARG A 284 16.20 26.73 -19.45
C ARG A 284 17.48 27.33 -20.02
N GLN A 285 17.35 28.31 -20.92
CA GLN A 285 18.50 29.00 -21.52
C GLN A 285 19.33 29.75 -20.47
N LEU A 286 18.66 30.44 -19.55
CA LEU A 286 19.31 31.15 -18.46
C LEU A 286 19.99 30.20 -17.46
N THR A 287 19.35 29.10 -17.07
CA THR A 287 20.00 28.12 -16.18
C THR A 287 21.25 27.53 -16.84
N ALA A 288 21.18 27.13 -18.12
CA ALA A 288 22.34 26.61 -18.85
C ALA A 288 23.46 27.64 -19.03
N ALA A 289 23.16 28.94 -19.00
CA ALA A 289 24.15 30.01 -19.06
C ALA A 289 24.81 30.31 -17.70
N LEU A 290 24.12 30.00 -16.60
CA LEU A 290 24.56 30.29 -15.22
C LEU A 290 25.21 29.10 -14.52
N SER A 291 24.96 27.88 -14.99
CA SER A 291 25.54 26.65 -14.46
C SER A 291 25.79 25.64 -15.57
N ASP A 292 26.85 24.84 -15.41
CA ASP A 292 27.13 23.66 -16.26
C ASP A 292 26.13 22.50 -16.03
N GLU A 293 25.17 22.69 -15.12
CA GLU A 293 24.12 21.72 -14.79
C GLU A 293 22.81 22.01 -15.52
N ASP A 294 22.08 20.95 -15.86
CA ASP A 294 20.75 21.03 -16.48
C ASP A 294 19.70 21.63 -15.53
N MET A 295 18.75 22.38 -16.09
CA MET A 295 17.63 22.95 -15.33
C MET A 295 16.84 21.88 -14.57
N VAL A 296 16.79 22.03 -13.24
CA VAL A 296 15.86 21.26 -12.40
C VAL A 296 14.44 21.77 -12.59
N SER A 297 13.52 20.92 -13.08
CA SER A 297 12.11 21.31 -13.29
C SER A 297 11.45 21.82 -12.00
N LEU A 298 10.95 23.06 -12.04
CA LEU A 298 10.17 23.68 -10.96
C LEU A 298 8.96 22.80 -10.59
N LYS A 299 8.71 22.67 -9.28
CA LYS A 299 7.65 21.82 -8.73
C LYS A 299 6.68 22.65 -7.90
N GLN A 300 5.40 22.30 -7.97
CA GLN A 300 4.40 22.82 -7.06
C GLN A 300 4.50 22.10 -5.71
N PRO A 301 4.65 22.82 -4.59
CA PRO A 301 4.44 22.24 -3.27
C PRO A 301 2.97 21.81 -3.15
N CYS A 302 2.74 20.55 -2.80
CA CYS A 302 1.43 20.06 -2.38
C CYS A 302 1.28 20.29 -0.88
N ALA A 303 0.15 20.87 -0.45
CA ALA A 303 -0.12 21.25 0.93
C ALA A 303 0.08 20.11 1.95
N VAL A 304 -0.15 18.86 1.54
CA VAL A 304 -0.18 17.68 2.43
C VAL A 304 1.12 16.84 2.35
N ARG A 305 2.04 17.11 1.41
CA ARG A 305 3.17 16.21 1.14
C ARG A 305 4.52 16.90 1.25
N TRP A 306 5.21 16.66 2.36
CA TRP A 306 6.56 17.16 2.62
C TRP A 306 7.59 16.84 1.52
N LEU A 307 7.48 15.64 0.92
CA LEU A 307 8.30 15.23 -0.22
C LEU A 307 8.18 16.18 -1.43
N SER A 308 6.99 16.77 -1.64
CA SER A 308 6.79 17.73 -2.73
C SER A 308 7.42 19.09 -2.43
N LEU A 309 7.43 19.51 -1.15
CA LEU A 309 8.12 20.72 -0.72
C LEU A 309 9.63 20.57 -0.90
N HIS A 310 10.21 19.43 -0.50
CA HIS A 310 11.63 19.13 -0.72
C HIS A 310 12.04 19.32 -2.18
N ARG A 311 11.32 18.71 -3.12
CA ARG A 311 11.62 18.85 -4.56
C ARG A 311 11.46 20.28 -5.07
N ALA A 312 10.49 21.03 -4.52
CA ALA A 312 10.26 22.42 -4.92
C ALA A 312 11.36 23.36 -4.39
N VAL A 313 11.84 23.13 -3.16
CA VAL A 313 12.94 23.89 -2.57
C VAL A 313 14.24 23.61 -3.29
N GLU A 314 14.56 22.35 -3.59
CA GLU A 314 15.76 22.01 -4.37
C GLU A 314 15.74 22.65 -5.76
N ALA A 315 14.59 22.59 -6.45
CA ALA A 315 14.44 23.25 -7.75
C ALA A 315 14.58 24.77 -7.65
N MET A 316 14.03 25.41 -6.60
CA MET A 316 14.18 26.84 -6.39
C MET A 316 15.63 27.22 -6.07
N LYS A 317 16.29 26.52 -5.15
CA LYS A 317 17.69 26.73 -4.76
C LYS A 317 18.63 26.68 -5.97
N HIS A 318 18.45 25.66 -6.80
CA HIS A 318 19.25 25.44 -8.00
C HIS A 318 19.02 26.56 -9.03
N ASN A 319 17.75 26.85 -9.37
CA ASN A 319 17.42 27.81 -10.42
C ASN A 319 17.28 29.27 -9.97
N TRP A 320 17.49 29.61 -8.70
CA TRP A 320 17.05 30.90 -8.13
C TRP A 320 17.54 32.12 -8.94
N ALA A 321 18.82 32.15 -9.32
CA ALA A 321 19.37 33.27 -10.09
C ALA A 321 18.71 33.40 -11.48
N ALA A 322 18.56 32.28 -12.20
CA ALA A 322 17.88 32.24 -13.49
C ALA A 322 16.41 32.68 -13.38
N VAL A 323 15.70 32.23 -12.33
CA VAL A 323 14.32 32.61 -12.05
C VAL A 323 14.20 34.10 -11.79
N VAL A 324 15.12 34.70 -11.02
CA VAL A 324 15.12 36.14 -10.75
C VAL A 324 15.39 36.93 -12.03
N MET A 325 16.36 36.52 -12.84
CA MET A 325 16.69 37.20 -14.10
C MET A 325 15.51 37.19 -15.07
N GLU A 326 14.88 36.04 -15.29
CA GLU A 326 13.73 35.90 -16.19
C GLU A 326 12.53 36.71 -15.71
N ILE A 327 12.19 36.61 -14.41
CA ILE A 327 11.08 37.37 -13.84
C ILE A 327 11.36 38.88 -13.87
N ASN A 328 12.62 39.30 -13.71
CA ASN A 328 13.00 40.70 -13.82
C ASN A 328 12.80 41.24 -15.25
N GLU A 329 13.14 40.46 -16.28
CA GLU A 329 12.86 40.85 -17.68
C GLU A 329 11.35 41.04 -17.93
N GLU A 330 10.51 40.10 -17.46
CA GLU A 330 9.05 40.23 -17.57
C GLU A 330 8.52 41.43 -16.76
N ALA A 331 9.09 41.69 -15.58
CA ALA A 331 8.71 42.82 -14.72
C ALA A 331 9.05 44.18 -15.35
N VAL A 332 10.23 44.30 -15.98
CA VAL A 332 10.64 45.47 -16.78
C VAL A 332 9.75 45.62 -18.02
N GLY A 333 9.31 44.51 -18.60
CA GLY A 333 8.31 44.46 -19.68
C GLY A 333 6.88 44.85 -19.26
N GLY A 334 6.66 45.26 -18.01
CA GLY A 334 5.36 45.74 -17.52
C GLY A 334 4.44 44.66 -16.95
N ASN A 335 4.92 43.44 -16.76
CA ASN A 335 4.13 42.36 -16.16
C ASN A 335 3.98 42.57 -14.64
N THR A 336 2.79 42.95 -14.19
CA THR A 336 2.50 43.23 -12.78
C THR A 336 2.64 42.01 -11.87
N GLN A 337 2.30 40.82 -12.38
CA GLN A 337 2.52 39.56 -11.64
C GLN A 337 4.01 39.32 -11.42
N ALA A 338 4.84 39.56 -12.45
CA ALA A 338 6.28 39.42 -12.35
C ALA A 338 6.89 40.43 -11.36
N GLN A 339 6.43 41.69 -11.36
CA GLN A 339 6.84 42.71 -10.38
C GLN A 339 6.56 42.29 -8.93
N GLY A 340 5.36 41.76 -8.67
CA GLY A 340 4.98 41.24 -7.35
C GLY A 340 5.83 40.04 -6.91
N LEU A 341 6.05 39.08 -7.82
CA LEU A 341 6.90 37.91 -7.55
C LEU A 341 8.34 38.30 -7.28
N LEU A 342 8.90 39.21 -8.09
CA LEU A 342 10.27 39.70 -7.96
C LEU A 342 10.51 40.29 -6.56
N GLY A 343 9.57 41.11 -6.08
CA GLY A 343 9.62 41.70 -4.75
C GLY A 343 9.58 40.69 -3.59
N GLN A 344 9.14 39.44 -3.84
CA GLN A 344 9.13 38.37 -2.84
C GLN A 344 10.41 37.53 -2.91
N ILE A 345 10.81 37.09 -4.10
CA ILE A 345 11.89 36.12 -4.31
C ILE A 345 13.31 36.71 -4.15
N GLN A 346 13.44 38.03 -4.26
CA GLN A 346 14.72 38.73 -4.05
C GLN A 346 15.01 39.03 -2.57
N THR A 347 14.06 38.80 -1.67
CA THR A 347 14.25 39.16 -0.25
C THR A 347 15.26 38.24 0.43
N TYR A 348 16.08 38.79 1.33
CA TYR A 348 17.04 38.00 2.12
C TYR A 348 16.34 36.82 2.81
N SER A 349 15.18 37.06 3.44
CA SER A 349 14.44 36.03 4.15
C SER A 349 13.95 34.90 3.24
N PHE A 350 13.57 35.18 1.99
CA PHE A 350 13.16 34.13 1.04
C PHE A 350 14.34 33.24 0.66
N ILE A 351 15.49 33.84 0.35
CA ILE A 351 16.69 33.10 -0.07
C ILE A 351 17.24 32.31 1.12
N ALA A 352 17.43 32.96 2.27
CA ALA A 352 17.92 32.30 3.48
C ALA A 352 17.00 31.15 3.91
N LEU A 353 15.68 31.32 3.81
CA LEU A 353 14.73 30.25 4.10
C LEU A 353 14.77 29.12 3.07
N THR A 354 15.05 29.42 1.79
CA THR A 354 15.26 28.39 0.76
C THR A 354 16.40 27.46 1.17
N HIS A 355 17.52 28.03 1.60
CA HIS A 355 18.70 27.27 2.01
C HIS A 355 18.50 26.55 3.35
N ALA A 356 17.94 27.21 4.37
CA ALA A 356 17.62 26.54 5.63
C ALA A 356 16.64 25.37 5.45
N LEU A 357 15.64 25.52 4.57
CA LEU A 357 14.74 24.42 4.23
C LEU A 357 15.47 23.32 3.44
N ALA A 358 16.45 23.64 2.60
CA ALA A 358 17.28 22.63 1.93
C ALA A 358 18.09 21.77 2.93
N ASP A 359 18.43 22.29 4.11
CA ASP A 359 19.05 21.50 5.19
C ASP A 359 18.01 20.68 5.99
N LEU A 360 16.83 21.25 6.28
CA LEU A 360 15.80 20.61 7.11
C LEU A 360 14.98 19.54 6.37
N LEU A 361 14.66 19.77 5.10
CA LEU A 361 13.80 18.91 4.29
C LEU A 361 14.37 17.49 4.08
N PRO A 362 15.68 17.29 3.89
CA PRO A 362 16.29 15.97 3.83
C PRO A 362 16.10 15.12 5.08
N VAL A 363 16.22 15.71 6.28
CA VAL A 363 16.04 14.99 7.57
C VAL A 363 14.62 14.40 7.64
N MET A 364 13.61 15.23 7.42
CA MET A 364 12.22 14.79 7.42
C MET A 364 11.88 13.90 6.21
N THR A 365 12.51 14.09 5.05
CA THR A 365 12.37 13.20 3.90
C THR A 365 12.88 11.79 4.22
N LYS A 366 14.05 11.68 4.85
CA LYS A 366 14.61 10.39 5.29
C LYS A 366 13.69 9.69 6.28
N LEU A 367 13.16 10.42 7.25
CA LEU A 367 12.19 9.90 8.22
C LEU A 367 10.92 9.38 7.52
N ASN A 368 10.32 10.16 6.62
CA ASN A 368 9.12 9.77 5.87
C ASN A 368 9.35 8.57 4.96
N LEU A 369 10.48 8.51 4.25
CA LEU A 369 10.80 7.38 3.37
C LEU A 369 10.97 6.08 4.16
N VAL A 370 11.50 6.14 5.38
CA VAL A 370 11.54 4.94 6.25
C VAL A 370 10.14 4.53 6.68
N PHE A 371 9.30 5.49 7.06
CA PHE A 371 7.94 5.22 7.55
C PHE A 371 6.95 4.78 6.44
N GLN A 372 7.30 5.01 5.18
CA GLN A 372 6.51 4.62 4.01
C GLN A 372 6.96 3.30 3.37
N LYS A 373 7.96 2.61 3.94
CA LYS A 373 8.34 1.27 3.47
C LYS A 373 7.18 0.28 3.70
N ASP A 374 7.02 -0.67 2.79
CA ASP A 374 6.01 -1.74 2.90
C ASP A 374 6.11 -2.48 4.25
N ASN A 375 7.34 -2.68 4.73
CA ASN A 375 7.64 -3.31 6.01
C ASN A 375 8.52 -2.40 6.87
N VAL A 376 7.88 -1.67 7.79
CA VAL A 376 8.56 -0.88 8.82
C VAL A 376 8.74 -1.72 10.08
N ASN A 377 9.99 -1.84 10.55
CA ASN A 377 10.23 -2.37 11.89
C ASN A 377 9.80 -1.33 12.93
N LEU A 378 8.73 -1.63 13.66
CA LEU A 378 8.14 -0.70 14.61
C LEU A 378 9.08 -0.37 15.79
N SER A 379 9.99 -1.28 16.17
CA SER A 379 10.98 -1.02 17.24
C SER A 379 12.08 -0.04 16.82
N SER A 380 12.26 0.18 15.52
CA SER A 380 13.22 1.14 14.98
C SER A 380 12.66 2.56 14.90
N ILE A 381 11.35 2.76 15.11
CA ILE A 381 10.71 4.08 15.00
C ILE A 381 11.30 5.04 16.02
N ARG A 382 11.36 4.67 17.31
CA ARG A 382 11.85 5.56 18.38
C ARG A 382 13.29 6.02 18.12
N PRO A 383 14.27 5.14 17.85
CA PRO A 383 15.62 5.56 17.50
C PRO A 383 15.68 6.53 16.31
N ILE A 384 14.86 6.30 15.27
CA ILE A 384 14.85 7.14 14.07
C ILE A 384 14.27 8.53 14.34
N VAL A 385 13.19 8.60 15.13
CA VAL A 385 12.61 9.89 15.57
C VAL A 385 13.63 10.63 16.42
N GLN A 386 14.26 9.97 17.40
CA GLN A 386 15.28 10.58 18.27
C GLN A 386 16.48 11.10 17.47
N ALA A 387 16.98 10.33 16.50
CA ALA A 387 18.06 10.78 15.62
C ALA A 387 17.64 12.01 14.78
N SER A 388 16.39 12.06 14.33
CA SER A 388 15.86 13.20 13.57
C SER A 388 15.69 14.43 14.45
N VAL A 389 15.19 14.27 15.69
CA VAL A 389 15.10 15.34 16.68
C VAL A 389 16.49 15.91 17.02
N ALA A 390 17.49 15.04 17.19
CA ALA A 390 18.87 15.47 17.41
C ALA A 390 19.42 16.28 16.23
N ALA A 391 19.17 15.83 14.99
CA ALA A 391 19.56 16.57 13.79
C ALA A 391 18.85 17.95 13.69
N PHE A 392 17.55 18.02 13.99
CA PHE A 392 16.83 19.29 14.02
C PHE A 392 17.33 20.21 15.13
N THR A 393 17.67 19.66 16.29
CA THR A 393 18.23 20.44 17.41
C THR A 393 19.54 21.09 17.00
N HIS A 394 20.40 20.35 16.31
CA HIS A 394 21.64 20.89 15.75
C HIS A 394 21.36 22.01 14.72
N LEU A 395 20.45 21.79 13.76
CA LEU A 395 20.09 22.77 12.73
C LEU A 395 19.31 23.98 13.26
N ARG A 396 18.73 23.90 14.45
CA ARG A 396 18.14 25.04 15.16
C ARG A 396 19.25 26.00 15.64
N ASP A 397 20.26 25.41 16.27
CA ASP A 397 21.32 26.14 16.99
C ASP A 397 22.43 26.63 16.05
N VAL A 398 22.72 25.87 15.00
CA VAL A 398 23.78 26.17 14.02
C VAL A 398 23.20 26.13 12.60
N PRO A 399 23.51 27.10 11.72
CA PRO A 399 23.17 27.01 10.30
C PRO A 399 23.66 25.69 9.69
N GLY A 400 22.85 25.09 8.82
CA GLY A 400 23.27 23.91 8.07
C GLY A 400 24.16 24.25 6.88
N PRO A 401 24.73 23.23 6.19
CA PRO A 401 25.66 23.44 5.09
C PRO A 401 25.11 24.31 3.95
N GLU A 402 23.82 24.18 3.62
CA GLU A 402 23.19 24.97 2.57
C GLU A 402 23.02 26.42 3.00
N GLU A 403 22.61 26.66 4.25
CA GLU A 403 22.53 28.01 4.80
C GLU A 403 23.91 28.67 4.91
N GLU A 404 24.95 27.94 5.34
CA GLU A 404 26.33 28.41 5.37
C GLU A 404 26.82 28.78 3.96
N THR A 405 26.48 27.98 2.96
CA THR A 405 26.80 28.26 1.55
C THR A 405 26.17 29.57 1.09
N PHE A 406 24.91 29.82 1.45
CA PHE A 406 24.27 31.11 1.17
C PHE A 406 24.96 32.26 1.92
N GLN A 407 25.25 32.11 3.20
CA GLN A 407 25.91 33.14 4.00
C GLN A 407 27.31 33.47 3.46
N ALA A 408 28.08 32.49 3.00
CA ALA A 408 29.40 32.69 2.41
C ALA A 408 29.32 33.33 1.01
N GLY A 409 28.28 33.01 0.24
CA GLY A 409 28.04 33.56 -1.10
C GLY A 409 27.37 34.94 -1.10
N TYR A 410 26.72 35.33 -0.01
CA TYR A 410 26.07 36.63 0.14
C TYR A 410 27.10 37.71 0.54
N LYS A 411 27.39 38.64 -0.37
CA LYS A 411 28.38 39.72 -0.16
C LYS A 411 27.86 41.02 -0.77
N ASP A 412 28.11 42.14 -0.10
CA ASP A 412 27.81 43.49 -0.63
C ASP A 412 26.37 43.69 -1.17
N GLY A 413 25.39 42.98 -0.59
CA GLY A 413 23.99 43.08 -1.00
C GLY A 413 23.61 42.22 -2.22
N THR A 414 24.48 41.32 -2.67
CA THR A 414 24.23 40.41 -3.79
C THR A 414 24.43 38.95 -3.41
N TYR A 415 23.79 38.05 -4.15
CA TYR A 415 23.97 36.60 -4.08
C TYR A 415 23.86 36.06 -5.52
N LYS A 416 24.79 35.20 -5.96
CA LYS A 416 24.87 34.71 -7.36
C LYS A 416 24.70 35.84 -8.39
N ASP A 417 25.41 36.96 -8.19
CA ASP A 417 25.37 38.18 -9.03
C ASP A 417 24.01 38.88 -9.15
N VAL A 418 23.03 38.48 -8.34
CA VAL A 418 21.69 39.06 -8.29
C VAL A 418 21.54 39.89 -7.01
N LYS A 419 20.95 41.09 -7.15
CA LYS A 419 20.66 41.98 -6.01
C LYS A 419 19.67 41.35 -5.04
N VAL A 420 20.02 41.37 -3.76
CA VAL A 420 19.16 40.94 -2.66
C VAL A 420 18.50 42.15 -2.01
N THR A 421 17.21 42.04 -1.74
CA THR A 421 16.41 43.10 -1.10
C THR A 421 16.08 42.74 0.35
N ASN A 422 15.66 43.73 1.14
CA ASN A 422 15.27 43.53 2.54
C ASN A 422 16.34 42.79 3.39
N SER A 423 17.60 43.15 3.22
CA SER A 423 18.76 42.50 3.84
C SER A 423 19.38 43.30 4.99
N SER A 424 18.59 44.15 5.64
CA SER A 424 19.02 44.88 6.85
C SER A 424 19.33 43.93 7.99
N ASP A 425 20.17 44.34 8.95
CA ASP A 425 20.48 43.53 10.15
C ASP A 425 19.20 43.10 10.89
N ARG A 426 18.20 43.97 10.93
CA ARG A 426 16.87 43.67 11.50
C ARG A 426 16.18 42.52 10.76
N SER A 427 16.24 42.51 9.43
CA SER A 427 15.63 41.47 8.59
C SER A 427 16.36 40.13 8.73
N ILE A 428 17.70 40.17 8.82
CA ILE A 428 18.54 38.99 9.07
C ILE A 428 18.23 38.38 10.44
N GLN A 429 18.17 39.21 11.49
CA GLN A 429 17.81 38.76 12.85
C GLN A 429 16.38 38.22 12.91
N ALA A 430 15.42 38.86 12.21
CA ALA A 430 14.05 38.37 12.12
C ALA A 430 13.97 36.99 11.46
N PHE A 431 14.76 36.76 10.39
CA PHE A 431 14.88 35.45 9.77
C PHE A 431 15.43 34.40 10.75
N LYS A 432 16.56 34.66 11.41
CA LYS A 432 17.17 33.72 12.37
C LYS A 432 16.19 33.29 13.46
N LYS A 433 15.48 34.26 14.05
CA LYS A 433 14.44 34.00 15.06
C LYS A 433 13.25 33.20 14.51
N ALA A 434 12.85 33.45 13.27
CA ALA A 434 11.78 32.69 12.63
C ALA A 434 12.20 31.25 12.33
N ARG A 435 13.45 31.04 11.88
CA ARG A 435 14.04 29.71 11.67
C ARG A 435 14.10 28.93 12.98
N GLU A 436 14.66 29.51 14.03
CA GLU A 436 14.74 28.86 15.36
C GLU A 436 13.36 28.44 15.88
N ARG A 437 12.37 29.35 15.80
CA ARG A 437 10.99 29.04 16.19
C ARG A 437 10.38 27.92 15.35
N TYR A 438 10.60 27.94 14.04
CA TYR A 438 10.08 26.91 13.15
C TYR A 438 10.65 25.53 13.49
N VAL A 439 11.96 25.44 13.65
CA VAL A 439 12.63 24.17 13.98
C VAL A 439 12.23 23.70 15.38
N GLN A 440 12.08 24.60 16.35
CA GLN A 440 11.59 24.26 17.68
C GLN A 440 10.16 23.68 17.62
N HIS A 441 9.24 24.34 16.94
CA HIS A 441 7.89 23.82 16.77
C HIS A 441 7.85 22.48 16.04
N LEU A 442 8.76 22.24 15.10
CA LEU A 442 8.89 20.95 14.44
C LEU A 442 9.36 19.85 15.40
N ILE A 443 10.33 20.16 16.26
CA ILE A 443 10.80 19.24 17.31
C ILE A 443 9.65 18.94 18.28
N ASP A 444 8.98 19.96 18.79
CA ASP A 444 7.88 19.81 19.75
C ASP A 444 6.74 18.99 19.13
N ALA A 445 6.33 19.31 17.89
CA ALA A 445 5.30 18.56 17.18
C ALA A 445 5.70 17.10 16.93
N LEU A 446 6.97 16.81 16.64
CA LEU A 446 7.45 15.44 16.51
C LEU A 446 7.41 14.71 17.86
N LEU A 447 7.82 15.33 18.95
CA LEU A 447 7.80 14.71 20.28
C LEU A 447 6.37 14.49 20.78
N ASP A 448 5.47 15.46 20.61
CA ASP A 448 4.05 15.34 20.96
C ASP A 448 3.37 14.24 20.14
N ARG A 449 3.71 14.17 18.85
CA ARG A 449 3.18 13.14 17.96
C ARG A 449 3.90 11.82 18.12
N PHE A 450 5.01 11.70 18.83
CA PHE A 450 5.74 10.45 19.11
C PHE A 450 6.22 10.42 20.57
N PRO A 451 5.29 10.36 21.55
CA PRO A 451 5.66 10.39 22.96
C PRO A 451 6.47 9.15 23.34
N GLU A 452 7.22 9.22 24.44
CA GLU A 452 8.15 8.15 24.83
C GLU A 452 7.48 6.79 25.08
N ASP A 453 6.24 6.82 25.56
CA ASP A 453 5.41 5.64 25.79
C ASP A 453 4.68 5.17 24.53
N CYS A 454 4.86 5.86 23.40
CA CYS A 454 4.29 5.43 22.16
C CYS A 454 4.99 4.18 21.64
N MET A 455 4.19 3.18 21.24
CA MET A 455 4.70 1.88 20.78
C MET A 455 5.47 1.14 21.87
N ASP A 456 5.34 1.53 23.15
CA ASP A 456 6.08 0.95 24.27
C ASP A 456 5.84 -0.56 24.37
N LEU A 457 4.58 -1.00 24.20
CA LEU A 457 4.25 -2.42 24.08
C LEU A 457 5.04 -3.14 22.98
N LEU A 458 5.18 -2.50 21.81
CA LEU A 458 5.91 -3.08 20.68
C LEU A 458 7.42 -3.10 20.91
N HIS A 459 7.97 -2.12 21.63
CA HIS A 459 9.36 -2.16 22.08
C HIS A 459 9.60 -3.28 23.10
N CYS A 460 8.66 -3.51 24.02
CA CYS A 460 8.71 -4.63 24.95
C CYS A 460 8.66 -5.97 24.20
N LEU A 461 7.79 -6.11 23.19
CA LEU A 461 7.73 -7.31 22.35
C LEU A 461 9.04 -7.52 21.57
N ASP A 462 9.62 -6.47 21.00
CA ASP A 462 10.93 -6.55 20.33
C ASP A 462 12.04 -6.97 21.31
N ALA A 463 12.05 -6.45 22.54
CA ALA A 463 13.00 -6.87 23.57
C ALA A 463 12.89 -8.37 23.90
N LEU A 464 11.67 -8.94 23.89
CA LEU A 464 11.45 -10.36 24.20
C LEU A 464 11.58 -11.32 23.02
N LEU A 465 11.47 -10.83 21.78
CA LEU A 465 11.42 -11.69 20.58
C LEU A 465 12.60 -11.48 19.63
N ASN A 466 13.46 -10.49 19.87
CA ASN A 466 14.60 -10.18 19.01
C ASN A 466 15.93 -10.67 19.63
N PRO A 467 16.41 -11.88 19.27
CA PRO A 467 17.61 -12.47 19.87
C PRO A 467 18.89 -11.68 19.63
N SER A 468 18.90 -10.75 18.66
CA SER A 468 20.05 -9.86 18.44
C SER A 468 20.29 -8.89 19.60
N ARG A 469 19.26 -8.63 20.43
CA ARG A 469 19.32 -7.70 21.56
C ARG A 469 19.60 -8.37 22.91
N TYR A 470 19.58 -9.71 22.95
CA TYR A 470 19.73 -10.44 24.20
C TYR A 470 21.14 -10.30 24.77
N PRO A 471 21.28 -10.37 26.11
CA PRO A 471 22.59 -10.32 26.77
C PRO A 471 23.53 -11.43 26.28
N GLN A 472 24.81 -11.38 26.67
CA GLN A 472 25.74 -12.46 26.31
C GLN A 472 25.62 -13.68 27.22
N THR A 473 25.18 -13.48 28.46
CA THR A 473 25.06 -14.54 29.46
C THR A 473 23.61 -14.89 29.74
N HIS A 474 23.34 -16.19 29.93
CA HIS A 474 22.01 -16.68 30.29
C HIS A 474 21.54 -16.13 31.64
N SER A 475 22.46 -15.95 32.60
CA SER A 475 22.14 -15.39 33.92
C SER A 475 21.58 -13.97 33.90
N ALA A 476 21.93 -13.17 32.88
CA ALA A 476 21.42 -11.79 32.73
C ALA A 476 20.08 -11.73 31.97
N LEU A 477 19.62 -12.84 31.40
CA LEU A 477 18.44 -12.87 30.53
C LEU A 477 17.15 -12.52 31.28
N GLN A 478 16.99 -13.05 32.50
CA GLN A 478 15.81 -12.80 33.31
C GLN A 478 15.71 -11.32 33.73
N GLU A 479 16.82 -10.72 34.18
CA GLU A 479 16.87 -9.31 34.56
C GLU A 479 16.59 -8.39 33.36
N TYR A 480 17.10 -8.76 32.18
CA TYR A 480 16.82 -8.06 30.93
C TYR A 480 15.34 -8.14 30.52
N ALA A 481 14.69 -9.31 30.68
CA ALA A 481 13.32 -9.55 30.23
C ALA A 481 12.24 -8.97 31.15
N GLU A 482 12.46 -8.94 32.47
CA GLU A 482 11.43 -8.61 33.46
C GLU A 482 10.77 -7.24 33.25
N PRO A 483 11.48 -6.14 32.90
CA PRO A 483 10.83 -4.86 32.63
C PRO A 483 9.83 -4.94 31.46
N ALA A 484 10.19 -5.66 30.39
CA ALA A 484 9.33 -5.84 29.22
C ALA A 484 8.12 -6.72 29.56
N ILE A 485 8.33 -7.83 30.29
CA ILE A 485 7.24 -8.72 30.73
C ILE A 485 6.25 -7.99 31.62
N ARG A 486 6.72 -7.22 32.62
CA ARG A 486 5.85 -6.42 33.49
C ARG A 486 5.00 -5.45 32.69
N ARG A 487 5.58 -4.78 31.71
CA ARG A 487 4.86 -3.80 30.89
C ARG A 487 3.79 -4.45 30.02
N ILE A 488 4.08 -5.62 29.45
CA ILE A 488 3.11 -6.42 28.70
C ILE A 488 1.96 -6.87 29.62
N ILE A 489 2.27 -7.40 30.81
CA ILE A 489 1.25 -7.77 31.81
C ILE A 489 0.36 -6.58 32.10
N CYS A 490 0.94 -5.43 32.49
CA CYS A 490 0.17 -4.23 32.78
C CYS A 490 -0.71 -3.78 31.60
N HIS A 491 -0.25 -3.92 30.35
CA HIS A 491 -1.04 -3.54 29.19
C HIS A 491 -2.33 -4.37 29.07
N PHE A 492 -2.23 -5.67 29.32
CA PHE A 492 -3.34 -6.61 29.12
C PHE A 492 -4.20 -6.80 30.37
N THR A 493 -3.69 -6.51 31.58
CA THR A 493 -4.46 -6.56 32.83
C THR A 493 -5.12 -5.24 33.21
N SER A 494 -4.60 -4.09 32.75
CA SER A 494 -5.23 -2.77 32.99
C SER A 494 -6.57 -2.56 32.26
N LEU A 495 -7.02 -3.57 31.50
CA LEU A 495 -8.28 -3.59 30.76
C LEU A 495 -9.44 -4.18 31.56
N GLU A 496 -9.18 -4.68 32.77
CA GLU A 496 -10.15 -5.45 33.56
C GLU A 496 -10.87 -4.61 34.62
N SER A 497 -12.13 -4.98 34.90
CA SER A 497 -12.73 -4.65 36.19
C SER A 497 -12.19 -5.63 37.24
N PRO A 498 -12.18 -5.27 38.53
CA PRO A 498 -11.65 -6.14 39.59
C PRO A 498 -12.30 -7.54 39.67
N ASP A 499 -13.45 -7.75 39.01
CA ASP A 499 -14.26 -8.96 39.07
C ASP A 499 -14.09 -9.91 37.87
N THR A 500 -13.25 -9.58 36.88
CA THR A 500 -12.99 -10.46 35.72
C THR A 500 -11.75 -11.33 35.93
N ALA A 501 -11.80 -12.57 35.42
CA ALA A 501 -10.62 -13.44 35.39
C ALA A 501 -9.52 -12.80 34.52
N PRO A 502 -8.23 -12.94 34.90
CA PRO A 502 -7.14 -12.30 34.21
C PRO A 502 -7.02 -12.81 32.77
N LEU A 503 -6.95 -11.88 31.82
CA LEU A 503 -6.79 -12.13 30.38
C LEU A 503 -5.50 -12.91 30.08
N ILE A 504 -4.47 -12.71 30.92
CA ILE A 504 -3.18 -13.39 30.81
C ILE A 504 -2.80 -14.01 32.14
N ASP A 505 -2.41 -15.28 32.12
CA ASP A 505 -1.71 -15.91 33.23
C ASP A 505 -0.28 -15.35 33.33
N THR A 506 -0.07 -14.49 34.33
CA THR A 506 1.20 -13.80 34.54
C THR A 506 2.36 -14.72 34.95
N VAL A 507 2.07 -15.90 35.51
CA VAL A 507 3.10 -16.88 35.91
C VAL A 507 3.54 -17.63 34.67
N SER A 508 2.58 -18.14 33.89
CA SER A 508 2.86 -18.85 32.64
C SER A 508 3.58 -17.94 31.63
N LEU A 509 3.11 -16.70 31.43
CA LEU A 509 3.78 -15.75 30.53
C LEU A 509 5.27 -15.54 30.88
N ARG A 510 5.61 -15.38 32.17
CA ARG A 510 7.00 -15.20 32.59
C ARG A 510 7.86 -16.41 32.28
N ARG A 511 7.36 -17.59 32.63
CA ARG A 511 8.04 -18.87 32.38
C ARG A 511 8.27 -19.07 30.88
N ASP A 512 7.22 -18.89 30.09
CA ASP A 512 7.22 -19.17 28.66
C ASP A 512 8.07 -18.15 27.90
N ALA A 513 7.99 -16.87 28.25
CA ALA A 513 8.85 -15.83 27.66
C ALA A 513 10.34 -16.15 27.88
N LEU A 514 10.74 -16.55 29.08
CA LEU A 514 12.14 -16.88 29.36
C LEU A 514 12.59 -18.15 28.61
N ALA A 515 11.71 -19.15 28.48
CA ALA A 515 11.98 -20.35 27.69
C ALA A 515 12.16 -20.03 26.19
N VAL A 516 11.25 -19.23 25.61
CA VAL A 516 11.33 -18.73 24.23
C VAL A 516 12.63 -17.98 24.00
N MET A 517 12.97 -17.03 24.88
CA MET A 517 14.20 -16.25 24.76
C MET A 517 15.45 -17.13 24.86
N THR A 518 15.43 -18.11 25.77
CA THR A 518 16.54 -19.05 25.95
C THR A 518 16.82 -19.80 24.65
N ALA A 519 15.75 -20.28 24.02
CA ALA A 519 15.79 -20.99 22.76
C ALA A 519 16.20 -20.14 21.56
N LEU A 520 15.62 -18.95 21.41
CA LEU A 520 15.90 -18.05 20.28
C LEU A 520 17.37 -17.63 20.21
N ARG A 521 18.06 -17.56 21.35
CA ARG A 521 19.49 -17.26 21.42
C ARG A 521 20.38 -18.50 21.32
N GLY A 522 19.82 -19.69 21.53
CA GLY A 522 20.57 -20.93 21.59
C GLY A 522 21.41 -21.08 22.87
N TYR A 523 21.01 -20.45 23.98
CA TYR A 523 21.70 -20.68 25.25
C TYR A 523 21.58 -22.14 25.65
N GLY A 524 22.69 -22.73 26.13
CA GLY A 524 22.70 -24.11 26.61
C GLY A 524 22.56 -25.18 25.52
N GLY A 525 22.71 -24.83 24.23
CA GLY A 525 22.66 -25.81 23.12
C GLY A 525 21.26 -26.27 22.73
N LEU A 526 20.21 -25.62 23.23
CA LEU A 526 18.83 -25.86 22.79
C LEU A 526 18.66 -25.39 21.34
N HIS A 527 18.37 -26.33 20.44
CA HIS A 527 17.99 -26.03 19.08
C HIS A 527 16.55 -25.47 19.03
N PHE A 528 16.31 -24.49 18.15
CA PHE A 528 15.01 -23.83 17.97
C PHE A 528 13.86 -24.82 17.79
N SER A 529 14.09 -25.93 17.08
CA SER A 529 13.09 -27.01 16.88
C SER A 529 12.65 -27.65 18.20
N THR A 530 13.59 -27.95 19.10
CA THR A 530 13.31 -28.56 20.42
C THR A 530 12.55 -27.60 21.31
N ALA A 531 12.78 -26.30 21.18
CA ALA A 531 12.03 -25.29 21.92
C ALA A 531 10.61 -25.08 21.39
N CYS A 532 10.41 -25.16 20.06
CA CYS A 532 9.07 -25.16 19.48
C CYS A 532 8.25 -26.36 19.97
N GLU A 533 8.86 -27.54 20.14
CA GLU A 533 8.17 -28.71 20.71
C GLU A 533 7.73 -28.48 22.16
N VAL A 534 8.55 -27.82 22.99
CA VAL A 534 8.17 -27.45 24.37
C VAL A 534 7.00 -26.45 24.38
N LEU A 535 7.01 -25.47 23.47
CA LEU A 535 5.93 -24.48 23.36
C LEU A 535 4.63 -25.11 22.83
N ILE A 536 4.71 -26.09 21.93
CA ILE A 536 3.53 -26.75 21.36
C ILE A 536 2.92 -27.76 22.34
N CYS A 537 3.73 -28.43 23.17
CA CYS A 537 3.23 -29.41 24.14
C CYS A 537 2.39 -28.80 25.27
N ASP A 538 2.54 -27.51 25.57
CA ASP A 538 1.75 -26.80 26.59
C ASP A 538 0.52 -26.06 26.01
N PHE A 539 0.34 -26.05 24.68
CA PHE A 539 -0.79 -25.40 24.00
C PHE A 539 -1.92 -26.37 23.57
N ASN A 540 -1.75 -27.69 23.77
CA ASN A 540 -2.80 -28.71 23.69
C ASN A 540 -3.23 -29.13 25.10
#